data_AF-A0A954CHB9-F1
#
_entry.id   AF-A0A954CHB9-F1
#
_cell.length_a   1.000
_cell.length_b   1.000
_cell.length_c   1.000
_cell.angle_alpha   90.00
_cell.angle_beta   90.00
_cell.angle_gamma   90.00
#
_symmetry.space_group_name_H-M   'P 1'
#
loop_
_entity.id
_entity.type
_entity.pdbx_description
1 polymer ?
#
loop_
_entity_poly.entity_id
_entity_poly.type
_entity_poly.pdbx_seq_one_letter_code
_entity_poly.pdbx_strand_id
1 'polypeptide(L)'
;SIDVAYHMAHRGGEIGHYKYVEAGFDHYEIHCDNPYANEFDLGIIVSLVERFRGRLQFDVRYKQAAANPDEDNACVVEIVRV
;
A
#
# COMPACT_ATOMS: atom_id res chain seq x y z
N SER A 1 10.56 5.45 4.31
CA SER A 1 9.67 4.55 3.57
C SER A 1 8.57 4.09 4.51
N ILE A 2 7.35 3.83 4.02
CA ILE A 2 6.25 3.22 4.79
C ILE A 2 6.69 1.92 5.46
N ASP A 3 7.41 1.07 4.71
CA ASP A 3 7.93 -0.21 5.17
C ASP A 3 8.89 -0.11 6.37
N VAL A 4 9.82 0.84 6.30
CA VAL A 4 10.75 1.11 7.41
C VAL A 4 9.98 1.55 8.66
N ALA A 5 9.01 2.46 8.52
CA ALA A 5 8.19 2.90 9.64
C ALA A 5 7.34 1.74 10.21
N TYR A 6 6.84 0.88 9.33
CA TYR A 6 6.08 -0.32 9.68
C TYR A 6 6.93 -1.27 10.54
N HIS A 7 8.12 -1.65 10.09
CA HIS A 7 9.01 -2.52 10.86
C HIS A 7 9.50 -1.89 12.17
N MET A 8 9.74 -0.56 12.21
CA MET A 8 10.14 0.14 13.45
C MET A 8 9.05 0.14 14.53
N ALA A 9 7.78 0.11 14.12
CA ALA A 9 6.63 0.18 15.03
C ALA A 9 6.22 -1.19 15.61
N HIS A 10 6.65 -2.30 14.99
CA HIS A 10 6.28 -3.65 15.39
C HIS A 10 7.37 -4.34 16.23
N ARG A 11 6.95 -5.29 17.08
CA ARG A 11 7.85 -6.07 17.95
C ARG A 11 7.51 -7.56 17.85
N GLY A 12 8.39 -8.33 17.20
CA GLY A 12 8.28 -9.78 17.07
C GLY A 12 7.26 -10.25 16.03
N GLY A 13 7.33 -11.55 15.67
CA GLY A 13 6.46 -12.19 14.69
C GLY A 13 6.83 -11.94 13.22
N GLU A 14 6.22 -12.72 12.33
CA GLU A 14 6.20 -12.44 10.89
C GLU A 14 5.14 -11.36 10.64
N ILE A 15 5.60 -10.14 10.40
CA ILE A 15 4.73 -8.97 10.20
C ILE A 15 4.57 -8.62 8.71
N GLY A 16 5.31 -9.25 7.81
CA GLY A 16 5.23 -8.91 6.40
C GLY A 16 5.95 -7.62 6.05
N HIS A 17 5.60 -7.01 4.90
CA HIS A 17 6.32 -5.85 4.35
C HIS A 17 5.52 -5.08 3.29
N TYR A 18 5.86 -3.80 3.12
CA TYR A 18 5.44 -3.00 1.97
C TYR A 18 6.59 -2.82 0.99
N LYS A 19 6.32 -2.99 -0.31
CA LYS A 19 7.30 -2.74 -1.36
C LYS A 19 6.80 -1.69 -2.34
N TYR A 20 7.62 -0.68 -2.56
CA TYR A 20 7.40 0.34 -3.59
C TYR A 20 7.93 -0.13 -4.94
N VAL A 21 7.15 0.09 -6.00
CA VAL A 21 7.51 -0.21 -7.39
C VAL A 21 7.15 0.97 -8.29
N GLU A 22 8.09 1.41 -9.13
CA GLU A 22 7.80 2.35 -10.23
C GLU A 22 7.22 1.56 -11.41
N ALA A 23 5.94 1.78 -11.71
CA ALA A 23 5.22 1.06 -12.78
C ALA A 23 5.16 1.85 -14.11
N GLY A 24 5.57 3.13 -14.09
CA GLY A 24 5.67 3.98 -15.27
C GLY A 24 5.84 5.45 -14.91
N PHE A 25 5.71 6.33 -15.91
CA PHE A 25 5.70 7.77 -15.67
C PHE A 25 4.47 8.15 -14.84
N ASP A 26 4.69 8.68 -13.65
CA ASP A 26 3.63 9.08 -12.71
C ASP A 26 2.64 7.96 -12.33
N HIS A 27 3.10 6.71 -12.44
CA HIS A 27 2.38 5.52 -12.05
C HIS A 27 3.25 4.68 -11.13
N TYR A 28 2.74 4.46 -9.92
CA TYR A 28 3.44 3.76 -8.84
C TYR A 28 2.59 2.64 -8.29
N GLU A 29 3.22 1.60 -7.78
CA GLU A 29 2.55 0.51 -7.08
C GLU A 29 3.13 0.36 -5.67
N ILE A 30 2.25 0.03 -4.72
CA ILE A 30 2.63 -0.48 -3.40
C ILE A 30 2.15 -1.92 -3.34
N HIS A 31 3.10 -2.85 -3.18
CA HIS A 31 2.82 -4.26 -2.95
C HIS A 31 2.84 -4.47 -1.44
N CYS A 32 1.78 -5.07 -0.92
CA CYS A 32 1.57 -5.38 0.47
C CYS A 32 1.58 -6.91 0.60
N ASP A 33 2.35 -7.42 1.55
CA ASP A 33 2.33 -8.82 1.95
C ASP A 33 2.44 -8.83 3.47
N ASN A 34 1.30 -8.58 4.10
CA ASN A 34 1.17 -8.28 5.53
C ASN A 34 0.17 -9.28 6.13
N PRO A 35 0.08 -9.49 7.45
CA PRO A 35 -0.93 -10.38 8.04
C PRO A 35 -2.30 -9.71 8.24
N TYR A 36 -2.55 -8.59 7.56
CA TYR A 36 -3.72 -7.73 7.76
C TYR A 36 -4.64 -7.76 6.53
N ALA A 37 -5.94 -7.55 6.75
CA ALA A 37 -6.89 -7.46 5.66
C ALA A 37 -6.49 -6.34 4.68
N ASN A 38 -6.58 -6.59 3.38
CA ASN A 38 -6.12 -5.63 2.36
C ASN A 38 -6.73 -4.22 2.54
N GLU A 39 -8.00 -4.12 2.98
CA GLU A 39 -8.67 -2.83 3.22
C GLU A 39 -7.97 -1.97 4.28
N PHE A 40 -7.35 -2.61 5.27
CA PHE A 40 -6.52 -1.93 6.25
C PHE A 40 -5.29 -1.28 5.58
N ASP A 41 -4.60 -2.04 4.73
CA ASP A 41 -3.45 -1.57 3.98
C ASP A 41 -3.80 -0.45 3.01
N LEU A 42 -4.92 -0.57 2.29
CA LEU A 42 -5.43 0.49 1.42
C LEU A 42 -5.70 1.77 2.23
N GLY A 43 -6.32 1.65 3.40
CA GLY A 43 -6.59 2.79 4.29
C GLY A 43 -5.31 3.53 4.70
N ILE A 44 -4.25 2.80 5.04
CA ILE A 44 -2.93 3.37 5.34
C ILE A 44 -2.37 4.09 4.11
N ILE A 45 -2.36 3.42 2.96
CA ILE A 45 -1.75 3.95 1.73
C ILE A 45 -2.47 5.22 1.27
N VAL A 46 -3.81 5.21 1.22
CA VAL A 46 -4.63 6.38 0.86
C VAL A 46 -4.34 7.54 1.82
N SER A 47 -4.30 7.27 3.13
CA SER A 47 -4.06 8.31 4.14
C SER A 47 -2.67 8.94 3.99
N LEU A 48 -1.65 8.14 3.68
CA LEU A 48 -0.29 8.63 3.47
C LEU A 48 -0.19 9.45 2.18
N VAL A 49 -0.78 8.98 1.09
CA VAL A 49 -0.81 9.74 -0.19
C VAL A 49 -1.50 11.08 0.03
N GLU A 50 -2.70 11.11 0.63
CA GLU A 50 -3.42 12.36 0.91
C GLU A 50 -2.64 13.29 1.84
N ARG A 51 -1.97 12.74 2.87
CA ARG A 51 -1.21 13.53 3.84
C ARG A 51 0.03 14.19 3.24
N PHE A 52 0.65 13.57 2.24
CA PHE A 52 1.97 13.94 1.72
C PHE A 52 2.01 14.37 0.24
N ARG A 53 0.91 14.28 -0.52
CA ARG A 53 0.85 14.65 -1.95
C ARG A 53 1.13 16.13 -2.27
N GLY A 54 1.11 17.01 -1.27
CA GLY A 54 1.31 18.44 -1.49
C GLY A 54 0.20 19.03 -2.38
N ARG A 55 0.59 19.62 -3.52
CA ARG A 55 -0.37 20.20 -4.50
C ARG A 55 -0.81 19.22 -5.59
N LEU A 56 -0.23 18.03 -5.60
CA LEU A 56 -0.45 17.02 -6.62
C LEU A 56 -1.75 16.27 -6.32
N GLN A 57 -2.37 15.67 -7.34
CA GLN A 57 -3.53 14.81 -7.20
C GLN A 57 -3.17 13.40 -7.64
N PHE A 58 -3.76 12.42 -6.97
CA PHE A 58 -3.51 11.01 -7.23
C PHE A 58 -4.82 10.23 -7.15
N ASP A 59 -5.05 9.30 -8.08
CA ASP A 59 -6.01 8.21 -7.95
C ASP A 59 -5.31 7.05 -7.23
N VAL A 60 -5.94 6.49 -6.20
CA VAL A 60 -5.38 5.41 -5.37
C VAL A 60 -6.41 4.29 -5.26
N ARG A 61 -6.08 3.10 -5.76
CA ARG A 61 -7.00 1.96 -5.80
C ARG A 61 -6.27 0.64 -5.92
N TYR A 62 -6.97 -0.47 -5.70
CA TYR A 62 -6.38 -1.78 -6.00
C TYR A 62 -6.18 -1.96 -7.51
N LYS A 63 -5.00 -2.46 -7.88
CA LYS A 63 -4.74 -2.92 -9.25
C LYS A 63 -5.58 -4.15 -9.59
N GLN A 64 -5.81 -5.02 -8.61
CA GLN A 64 -6.74 -6.13 -8.69
C GLN A 64 -7.27 -6.43 -7.29
N ALA A 65 -8.58 -6.57 -7.15
CA ALA A 65 -9.16 -7.04 -5.89
C ALA A 65 -8.65 -8.46 -5.62
N ALA A 66 -8.33 -8.75 -4.36
CA ALA A 66 -8.03 -10.11 -3.93
C ALA A 66 -9.15 -11.06 -4.37
N ALA A 67 -8.78 -12.28 -4.76
CA ALA A 67 -9.77 -13.29 -5.14
C ALA A 67 -10.61 -13.68 -3.92
N ASN A 68 -9.96 -13.77 -2.74
CA ASN A 68 -10.59 -13.94 -1.44
C ASN A 68 -10.11 -12.83 -0.49
N PRO A 69 -10.78 -11.68 -0.41
CA PRO A 69 -10.31 -10.54 0.40
C PRO A 69 -10.25 -10.80 1.91
N ASP A 70 -10.93 -11.84 2.41
CA ASP A 70 -10.89 -12.28 3.82
C ASP A 70 -9.73 -13.25 4.13
N GLU A 71 -9.09 -13.83 3.12
CA GLU A 71 -8.01 -14.82 3.25
C GLU A 71 -6.68 -14.33 2.66
N ASP A 72 -6.75 -13.54 1.61
CA ASP A 72 -5.59 -12.95 0.93
C ASP A 72 -5.19 -11.66 1.65
N ASN A 73 -4.07 -11.70 2.36
CA ASN A 73 -3.47 -10.49 2.94
C ASN A 73 -2.33 -9.91 2.07
N ALA A 74 -2.35 -10.28 0.79
CA ALA A 74 -1.45 -9.78 -0.23
C ALA A 74 -2.21 -8.84 -1.17
N CYS A 75 -1.75 -7.61 -1.32
CA CYS A 75 -2.36 -6.62 -2.20
C CYS A 75 -1.37 -5.93 -3.12
N VAL A 76 -1.91 -5.39 -4.22
CA VAL A 76 -1.24 -4.42 -5.08
C VAL A 76 -2.13 -3.19 -5.20
N VAL A 77 -1.68 -2.08 -4.66
CA VAL A 77 -2.34 -0.78 -4.77
C VAL A 77 -1.62 0.05 -5.83
N GLU A 78 -2.35 0.52 -6.83
CA GLU A 78 -1.85 1.47 -7.82
C GLU A 78 -2.11 2.91 -7.35
N ILE A 79 -1.15 3.78 -7.61
CA ILE A 79 -1.15 5.20 -7.32
C ILE A 79 -0.79 5.92 -8.62
N VAL A 80 -1.75 6.62 -9.20
CA VAL A 80 -1.60 7.27 -10.51
C VAL A 80 -1.82 8.76 -10.35
N ARG A 81 -0.90 9.60 -10.82
CA ARG A 81 -1.12 11.06 -10.81
C ARG A 81 -2.25 11.43 -11.77
N VAL A 82 -3.13 12.32 -11.32
CA VAL A 82 -4.23 12.90 -12.13
C VAL A 82 -4.11 14.41 -12.28
#